data_AF-A0A9D1JFD2-F1
#
_entry.id   AF-A0A9D1JFD2-F1
#
_cell.length_a   1.000
_cell.length_b   1.000
_cell.length_c   1.000
_cell.angle_alpha   90.00
_cell.angle_beta   90.00
_cell.angle_gamma   90.00
#
_symmetry.space_group_name_H-M   'P 1'
#
loop_
_entity.id
_entity.type
_entity.pdbx_description
1 polymer ?
#
loop_
_entity_poly.entity_id
_entity_poly.type
_entity_poly.pdbx_seq_one_letter_code
_entity_poly.pdbx_strand_id
1 'polypeptide(L)'
;MKRTLATVLALLLLGILALTGCGKDEKEEILGTWNATKVKVEDTEVEMSAFLEELGEPTMRMKLTFSEDGTAKCNLMGEKTEGLWEVNEDGTYTLSDENGEMLISIENEQLILDYAEIQFVFEKAQ
;
A
#
# COMPACT_ATOMS: atom_id res chain seq x y z
N MET A 1 4.54 50.07 -12.64
CA MET A 1 4.27 48.88 -13.47
C MET A 1 5.27 47.79 -13.13
N LYS A 2 4.78 46.54 -13.09
CA LYS A 2 5.50 45.25 -13.14
C LYS A 2 5.84 44.55 -11.79
N ARG A 3 4.85 43.76 -11.34
CA ARG A 3 4.89 42.32 -10.97
C ARG A 3 5.63 41.95 -9.67
N THR A 4 4.98 41.86 -8.51
CA THR A 4 4.02 40.87 -7.96
C THR A 4 4.58 39.46 -7.72
N LEU A 5 4.43 39.04 -6.46
CA LEU A 5 4.31 37.68 -5.91
C LEU A 5 5.61 36.96 -5.55
N ALA A 6 6.18 37.39 -4.41
CA ALA A 6 6.90 36.53 -3.51
C ALA A 6 5.93 36.00 -2.43
N THR A 7 6.04 34.72 -2.11
CA THR A 7 5.74 34.13 -0.80
C THR A 7 4.26 33.96 -0.40
N VAL A 8 3.62 32.86 -0.80
CA VAL A 8 2.64 32.13 0.06
C VAL A 8 2.63 30.65 -0.37
N LEU A 9 3.45 29.82 0.27
CA LEU A 9 3.28 28.36 0.29
C LEU A 9 3.15 27.94 1.76
N ALA A 10 2.04 28.37 2.36
CA ALA A 10 1.66 28.06 3.73
C ALA A 10 0.20 27.62 3.71
N LEU A 11 -0.04 26.34 3.42
CA LEU A 11 -1.34 25.67 3.60
C LEU A 11 -1.14 24.15 3.43
N LEU A 12 -0.50 23.52 4.42
CA LEU A 12 -0.45 22.05 4.59
C LEU A 12 -0.66 21.72 6.08
N LEU A 13 -1.66 22.37 6.68
CA LEU A 13 -2.16 22.13 8.04
C LEU A 13 -3.69 22.05 7.99
N LEU A 14 -4.20 20.89 7.55
CA LEU A 14 -5.61 20.47 7.59
C LEU A 14 -5.54 18.93 7.62
N GLY A 15 -6.00 18.19 8.62
CA GLY A 15 -6.60 18.55 9.89
C GLY A 15 -6.51 17.32 10.80
N ILE A 16 -6.33 17.59 12.09
CA ILE A 16 -6.51 16.61 13.15
C ILE A 16 -8.00 16.25 13.16
N LEU A 17 -8.34 15.02 12.79
CA LEU A 17 -9.61 14.41 13.15
C LEU A 17 -9.31 13.19 14.01
N ALA A 18 -9.26 13.47 15.31
CA ALA A 18 -9.52 12.48 16.33
C ALA A 18 -10.99 12.06 16.23
N LEU A 19 -11.24 10.85 15.76
CA LEU A 19 -12.50 10.15 15.98
C LEU A 19 -12.17 8.86 16.73
N THR A 20 -12.22 8.97 18.06
CA THR A 20 -12.31 7.80 18.93
C THR A 20 -13.64 7.10 18.66
N GLY A 21 -13.62 6.05 17.86
CA GLY A 21 -14.74 5.13 17.65
C GLY A 21 -14.24 3.72 17.94
N CYS A 22 -14.85 3.02 18.88
CA CYS A 22 -14.49 1.64 19.20
C CYS A 22 -14.94 0.73 18.04
N GLY A 23 -14.04 0.55 17.09
CA GLY A 23 -14.13 -0.26 15.88
C GLY A 23 -12.77 -0.07 15.25
N LYS A 24 -12.01 -1.15 15.08
CA LYS A 24 -10.61 -1.15 14.60
C LYS A 24 -10.48 -0.08 13.50
N ASP A 25 -9.79 1.03 13.79
CA ASP A 25 -9.69 2.14 12.84
C ASP A 25 -9.07 1.56 11.56
N GLU A 26 -9.73 1.68 10.40
CA GLU A 26 -9.20 1.18 9.12
C GLU A 26 -7.79 1.74 8.88
N LYS A 27 -7.57 2.99 9.29
CA LYS A 27 -6.24 3.61 9.33
C LYS A 27 -5.21 2.81 10.11
N GLU A 28 -5.56 2.17 11.22
CA GLU A 28 -4.66 1.34 12.02
C GLU A 28 -4.43 -0.04 11.40
N GLU A 29 -5.42 -0.56 10.65
CA GLU A 29 -5.35 -1.90 10.11
C GLU A 29 -4.24 -2.03 9.06
N ILE A 30 -4.13 -1.06 8.14
CA ILE A 30 -3.09 -1.05 7.10
C ILE A 30 -1.67 -0.78 7.62
N LEU A 31 -1.52 -0.14 8.79
CA LEU A 31 -0.20 0.24 9.31
C LEU A 31 0.73 -0.95 9.51
N GLY A 32 2.01 -0.69 9.32
CA GLY A 32 3.07 -1.66 9.53
C GLY A 32 3.56 -2.27 8.23
N THR A 33 4.24 -3.41 8.35
CA THR A 33 4.89 -4.07 7.23
C THR A 33 4.11 -5.31 6.82
N TRP A 34 3.98 -5.53 5.52
CA TRP A 34 3.28 -6.63 4.89
C TRP A 34 4.23 -7.32 3.92
N ASN A 35 4.34 -8.65 4.01
CA ASN A 35 5.15 -9.44 3.10
C ASN A 35 4.23 -10.28 2.22
N ALA A 36 4.49 -10.32 0.92
CA ALA A 36 3.71 -11.20 0.05
C ALA A 36 4.00 -12.66 0.38
N THR A 37 2.95 -13.42 0.66
CA THR A 37 3.04 -14.85 0.97
C THR A 37 2.48 -15.70 -0.15
N LYS A 38 1.50 -15.19 -0.90
CA LYS A 38 0.84 -15.95 -1.97
C LYS A 38 0.53 -15.11 -3.19
N VAL A 39 0.35 -15.82 -4.29
CA VAL A 39 -0.15 -15.30 -5.56
C VAL A 39 -1.36 -16.13 -5.94
N LYS A 40 -2.44 -15.46 -6.34
CA LYS A 40 -3.64 -16.09 -6.87
C LYS A 40 -3.83 -15.66 -8.31
N VAL A 41 -3.94 -16.64 -9.20
CA VAL A 41 -4.22 -16.46 -10.62
C VAL A 41 -5.50 -17.24 -10.91
N GLU A 42 -6.55 -16.53 -11.30
CA GLU A 42 -7.91 -17.07 -11.39
C GLU A 42 -8.33 -17.77 -10.07
N ASP A 43 -8.59 -19.07 -10.10
CA ASP A 43 -8.98 -19.89 -8.95
C ASP A 43 -7.80 -20.68 -8.34
N THR A 44 -6.58 -20.47 -8.83
CA THR A 44 -5.39 -21.18 -8.35
C THR A 44 -4.58 -20.29 -7.42
N GLU A 45 -4.37 -20.74 -6.20
CA GLU A 45 -3.48 -20.11 -5.22
C GLU A 45 -2.15 -20.86 -5.16
N VAL A 46 -1.05 -20.12 -5.25
CA VAL A 46 0.32 -20.64 -5.13
C VAL A 46 1.11 -19.83 -4.11
N GLU A 47 2.05 -20.49 -3.44
CA GLU A 47 2.99 -19.82 -2.55
C GLU A 47 3.89 -18.86 -3.36
N MET A 48 4.13 -17.67 -2.82
CA MET A 48 4.97 -16.64 -3.45
C MET A 48 6.38 -17.16 -3.74
N SER A 49 6.94 -18.00 -2.86
CA SER A 49 8.27 -18.60 -3.10
C SER A 49 8.29 -19.50 -4.33
N ALA A 50 7.26 -20.33 -4.53
CA ALA A 50 7.16 -21.20 -5.70
C ALA A 50 6.96 -20.38 -6.98
N PHE A 51 6.11 -19.36 -6.93
CA PHE A 51 5.93 -18.43 -8.05
C PHE A 51 7.25 -17.76 -8.46
N LEU A 52 8.02 -17.26 -7.49
CA LEU A 52 9.32 -16.65 -7.75
C LEU A 52 10.39 -17.64 -8.24
N GLU A 53 10.36 -18.88 -7.78
CA GLU A 53 11.20 -19.96 -8.31
C GLU A 53 10.92 -20.20 -9.79
N GLU A 54 9.65 -20.23 -10.20
CA GLU A 54 9.25 -20.37 -11.61
C GLU A 54 9.69 -19.19 -12.47
N LEU A 55 9.69 -17.97 -11.92
CA LEU A 55 10.21 -16.78 -12.58
C LEU A 55 11.75 -16.72 -12.61
N GLY A 56 12.45 -17.63 -11.94
CA GLY A 56 13.92 -17.64 -11.86
C GLY A 56 14.50 -16.64 -10.87
N GLU A 57 13.68 -16.07 -9.99
CA GLU A 57 14.02 -15.01 -9.03
C GLU A 57 13.77 -15.44 -7.57
N PRO A 58 14.30 -16.59 -7.11
CA PRO A 58 13.91 -17.22 -5.83
C PRO A 58 14.28 -16.40 -4.57
N THR A 59 15.17 -15.41 -4.71
CA THR A 59 15.60 -14.53 -3.61
C THR A 59 14.82 -13.22 -3.56
N MET A 60 14.01 -12.92 -4.58
CA MET A 60 13.19 -11.73 -4.66
C MET A 60 12.13 -11.74 -3.57
N ARG A 61 11.76 -10.57 -3.06
CA ARG A 61 10.74 -10.45 -2.01
C ARG A 61 9.88 -9.23 -2.29
N MET A 62 8.58 -9.40 -2.17
CA MET A 62 7.64 -8.28 -2.22
C MET A 62 7.26 -7.87 -0.81
N LYS A 63 7.32 -6.56 -0.55
CA LYS A 63 7.07 -6.00 0.78
C LYS A 63 6.46 -4.61 0.67
N LEU A 64 5.43 -4.34 1.45
CA LEU A 64 4.80 -3.03 1.59
C LEU A 64 4.92 -2.57 3.04
N THR A 65 5.24 -1.31 3.28
CA THR A 65 5.29 -0.72 4.62
C THR A 65 4.50 0.58 4.64
N PHE A 66 3.46 0.64 5.46
CA PHE A 66 2.60 1.82 5.61
C PHE A 66 2.84 2.48 6.96
N SER A 67 3.00 3.80 6.95
CA SER A 67 3.32 4.61 8.12
C SER A 67 2.16 5.54 8.48
N GLU A 68 2.04 5.89 9.76
CA GLU A 68 0.96 6.77 10.28
C GLU A 68 0.94 8.16 9.64
N ASP A 69 2.06 8.62 9.08
CA ASP A 69 2.19 9.92 8.41
C ASP A 69 1.61 9.94 6.98
N GLY A 70 0.98 8.85 6.54
CA GLY A 70 0.44 8.72 5.19
C GLY A 70 1.47 8.30 4.14
N THR A 71 2.71 7.98 4.53
CA THR A 71 3.74 7.49 3.61
C THR A 71 3.75 5.97 3.50
N ALA A 72 4.07 5.48 2.31
CA ALA A 72 4.23 4.07 2.00
C ALA A 72 5.61 3.80 1.39
N LYS A 73 6.22 2.68 1.77
CA LYS A 73 7.44 2.14 1.14
C LYS A 73 7.13 0.82 0.50
N CYS A 74 7.36 0.75 -0.80
CA CYS A 74 7.02 -0.38 -1.63
C CYS A 74 8.30 -1.03 -2.12
N ASN A 75 8.45 -2.33 -1.92
CA ASN A 75 9.41 -3.16 -2.62
C ASN A 75 8.62 -4.17 -3.44
N LEU A 76 8.40 -3.85 -4.71
CA LEU A 76 7.66 -4.70 -5.64
C LEU A 76 8.69 -5.35 -6.56
N MET A 77 8.84 -6.67 -6.44
CA MET A 77 9.75 -7.45 -7.27
C MET A 77 11.19 -6.88 -7.34
N GLY A 78 11.71 -6.35 -6.22
CA GLY A 78 13.06 -5.79 -6.13
C GLY A 78 13.17 -4.29 -6.46
N GLU A 79 12.13 -3.69 -7.02
CA GLU A 79 12.05 -2.24 -7.24
C GLU A 79 11.53 -1.55 -5.99
N LYS A 80 12.30 -0.57 -5.50
CA LYS A 80 11.96 0.18 -4.28
C LYS A 80 11.46 1.56 -4.62
N THR A 81 10.23 1.84 -4.25
CA THR A 81 9.55 3.11 -4.49
C THR A 81 8.93 3.62 -3.19
N GLU A 82 8.83 4.93 -3.06
CA GLU A 82 8.08 5.58 -1.99
C GLU A 82 6.80 6.17 -2.58
N GLY A 83 5.70 6.06 -1.84
CA GLY A 83 4.40 6.55 -2.24
C GLY A 83 3.63 7.12 -1.05
N LEU A 84 2.38 7.51 -1.32
CA LEU A 84 1.42 7.96 -0.33
C LEU A 84 0.28 6.96 -0.26
N TRP A 85 -0.35 6.84 0.90
CA TRP A 85 -1.54 6.02 1.06
C TRP A 85 -2.67 6.79 1.74
N GLU A 86 -3.91 6.49 1.33
CA GLU A 86 -5.12 7.10 1.86
C GLU A 86 -6.20 6.03 2.04
N VAL A 87 -7.11 6.26 3.00
CA VAL A 87 -8.33 5.45 3.19
C VAL A 87 -9.44 6.03 2.32
N ASN A 88 -10.09 5.18 1.55
CA ASN A 88 -11.25 5.52 0.73
C ASN A 88 -12.54 5.43 1.56
N GLU A 89 -13.63 6.02 1.05
CA GLU A 89 -14.93 6.02 1.74
C GLU A 89 -15.56 4.62 1.90
N ASP A 90 -15.12 3.65 1.09
CA ASP A 90 -15.59 2.27 1.10
C ASP A 90 -14.75 1.33 2.00
N GLY A 91 -13.77 1.87 2.72
CA GLY A 91 -12.86 1.12 3.59
C GLY A 91 -11.68 0.46 2.87
N THR A 92 -11.56 0.64 1.55
CA THR A 92 -10.34 0.28 0.81
C THR A 92 -9.26 1.35 0.97
N TYR A 93 -8.07 1.07 0.48
CA TYR A 93 -6.94 1.98 0.54
C TYR A 93 -6.42 2.27 -0.87
N THR A 94 -6.07 3.52 -1.12
CA THR A 94 -5.37 3.92 -2.35
C THR A 94 -3.90 4.12 -2.03
N LEU A 95 -3.03 3.48 -2.81
CA LEU A 95 -1.59 3.69 -2.80
C LEU A 95 -1.20 4.44 -4.08
N SER A 96 -0.62 5.63 -3.93
CA SER A 96 -0.23 6.49 -5.05
C SER A 96 1.27 6.73 -5.08
N ASP A 97 1.89 6.58 -6.25
CA ASP A 97 3.29 6.91 -6.50
C ASP A 97 3.46 7.71 -7.81
N GLU A 98 4.69 7.83 -8.31
CA GLU A 98 4.96 8.52 -9.58
C GLU A 98 4.44 7.77 -10.83
N ASN A 99 4.14 6.48 -10.69
CA ASN A 99 3.69 5.60 -11.77
C ASN A 99 2.16 5.51 -11.83
N GLY A 100 1.46 5.90 -10.77
CA GLY A 100 0.01 6.01 -10.74
C GLY A 100 -0.58 5.65 -9.38
N GLU A 101 -1.81 5.15 -9.41
CA GLU A 101 -2.56 4.76 -8.22
C GLU A 101 -2.92 3.28 -8.29
N MET A 102 -2.87 2.61 -7.14
CA MET A 102 -3.27 1.22 -6.97
C MET A 102 -4.25 1.10 -5.81
N LEU A 103 -5.27 0.27 -5.99
CA LEU A 103 -6.22 -0.04 -4.92
C LEU A 103 -5.73 -1.25 -4.14
N ILE A 104 -5.90 -1.16 -2.83
CA ILE A 104 -5.52 -2.17 -1.85
C ILE A 104 -6.74 -2.42 -0.96
N SER A 105 -7.06 -3.68 -0.72
CA SER A 105 -8.05 -4.06 0.29
C SER A 105 -7.42 -4.90 1.39
N ILE A 106 -8.04 -4.91 2.56
CA ILE A 106 -7.67 -5.82 3.64
C ILE A 106 -8.88 -6.69 3.94
N GLU A 107 -8.72 -7.99 3.74
CA GLU A 107 -9.77 -8.99 3.94
C GLU A 107 -9.18 -10.13 4.77
N ASN A 108 -9.89 -10.55 5.82
CA ASN A 108 -9.45 -11.65 6.70
C ASN A 108 -8.01 -11.48 7.24
N GLU A 109 -7.65 -10.25 7.62
CA GLU A 109 -6.29 -9.89 8.09
C GLU A 109 -5.16 -10.05 7.04
N GLN A 110 -5.53 -10.16 5.77
CA GLN A 110 -4.60 -10.23 4.64
C GLN A 110 -4.77 -8.99 3.77
N LEU A 111 -3.64 -8.41 3.35
CA LEU A 111 -3.65 -7.31 2.38
C LEU A 111 -3.66 -7.90 0.98
N ILE A 112 -4.60 -7.43 0.16
CA ILE A 112 -4.86 -7.89 -1.20
C ILE A 112 -4.51 -6.76 -2.16
N LEU A 113 -3.67 -7.07 -3.16
CA LEU A 113 -3.31 -6.17 -4.24
C LEU A 113 -3.58 -6.87 -5.57
N ASP A 114 -4.53 -6.34 -6.34
CA ASP A 114 -4.84 -6.84 -7.68
C ASP A 114 -4.02 -6.09 -8.73
N TYR A 115 -3.26 -6.83 -9.54
CA TYR A 115 -2.46 -6.28 -10.62
C TYR A 115 -2.46 -7.20 -11.83
N ALA A 116 -2.95 -6.71 -12.98
CA ALA A 116 -2.95 -7.43 -14.25
C ALA A 116 -3.51 -8.87 -14.16
N GLU A 117 -4.71 -9.03 -13.59
CA GLU A 117 -5.40 -10.32 -13.37
C GLU A 117 -4.72 -11.26 -12.36
N ILE A 118 -3.63 -10.82 -11.74
CA ILE A 118 -2.92 -11.51 -10.68
C ILE A 118 -3.25 -10.83 -9.36
N GLN A 119 -3.68 -11.63 -8.38
CA GLN A 119 -3.90 -11.16 -7.02
C GLN A 119 -2.71 -11.52 -6.14
N PHE A 120 -2.08 -10.52 -5.56
CA PHE A 120 -1.01 -10.69 -4.60
C PHE A 120 -1.57 -10.62 -3.18
N VAL A 121 -1.32 -11.65 -2.39
CA VAL A 121 -1.79 -11.76 -1.00
C VAL A 121 -0.60 -11.56 -0.07
N PHE A 122 -0.75 -10.62 0.85
CA PHE A 122 0.27 -10.25 1.82
C PHE A 122 -0.22 -10.52 3.23
N GLU A 123 0.70 -10.96 4.07
CA GLU A 123 0.50 -11.14 5.49
C GLU A 123 1.32 -10.12 6.27
N LYS A 124 0.78 -9.70 7.41
CA LYS A 124 1.45 -8.75 8.30
C LYS A 124 2.74 -9.39 8.81
N ALA A 125 3.85 -8.68 8.66
CA ALA A 125 5.14 -9.09 9.17
C ALA A 125 5.09 -9.17 10.71
N GLN A 126 5.60 -10.26 11.27
CA GLN A 126 5.76 -10.40 12.72
C GLN A 126 6.91 -9.55 13.27
#